data_AF-A0A177GET8-F1
#
_entry.id   AF-A0A177GET8-F1
#
_cell.length_a   1.000
_cell.length_b   1.000
_cell.length_c   1.000
_cell.angle_alpha   90.00
_cell.angle_beta   90.00
_cell.angle_gamma   90.00
#
_symmetry.space_group_name_H-M   'P 1'
#
loop_
_entity.id
_entity.type
_entity.pdbx_description
1 polymer ?
#
loop_
_entity_poly.entity_id
_entity_poly.type
_entity_poly.pdbx_seq_one_letter_code
_entity_poly.pdbx_strand_id
1 'polypeptide(L)'
;MLKGIETNKTGLFFLAGCLSALAVNVNYLAGVCLLGPMALLLFPPGWFRLSRCVMAGLGGVVSLVALFSPYLIVGHGALQSYFSMQRSFLHNYSGALSERLQCVFWMTFYLGLILPILLGWIRRFPFNLADEASRRTMILPVWFTSSFPATLLSGHPYQHYFILCFAPATLMLAILFREGAVPSRLALMPLWLSSVFFMGTEVKRNVTIALYTSRVDYTEIARQVGQAKVLDIRTFHAVFYLSDLKPFDVYLFSDHIDIFFRQNAWKRYMQDLAQNPLYVVAPYKGCERHEVEAPVCQWLHDHYTQTYAVNVRHIHKSRPNKFSLSLYKLREPSEQQPSSGL
;
A
#
# COMPACT_ATOMS: atom_id res chain seq x y z
N MET A 1 8.33 27.44 -15.76
CA MET A 1 6.84 27.40 -15.70
C MET A 1 6.33 26.21 -16.51
N LEU A 2 5.78 25.19 -15.83
CA LEU A 2 5.21 23.98 -16.45
C LEU A 2 3.76 24.24 -16.87
N LYS A 3 3.55 24.86 -18.03
CA LYS A 3 2.20 25.19 -18.52
C LYS A 3 1.97 24.65 -19.93
N GLY A 4 1.90 23.33 -20.07
CA GLY A 4 1.87 22.64 -21.38
C GLY A 4 0.69 22.99 -22.26
N ILE A 5 -0.45 23.27 -21.64
CA ILE A 5 -1.68 23.67 -22.32
C ILE A 5 -1.59 25.13 -22.81
N GLU A 6 -1.10 26.06 -21.98
CA GLU A 6 -0.89 27.48 -22.37
C GLU A 6 0.19 27.65 -23.43
N THR A 7 1.28 26.90 -23.29
CA THR A 7 2.49 27.12 -24.10
C THR A 7 2.56 26.23 -25.33
N ASN A 8 1.56 25.35 -25.54
CA ASN A 8 1.56 24.31 -26.57
C ASN A 8 2.86 23.45 -26.58
N LYS A 9 3.57 23.37 -25.45
CA LYS A 9 4.83 22.63 -25.36
C LYS A 9 4.55 21.14 -25.32
N THR A 10 4.73 20.51 -26.47
CA THR A 10 4.54 19.06 -26.69
C THR A 10 5.30 18.19 -25.68
N GLY A 11 6.51 18.60 -25.26
CA GLY A 11 7.31 17.87 -24.28
C GLY A 11 6.66 17.76 -22.89
N LEU A 12 5.72 18.65 -22.53
CA LEU A 12 5.01 18.55 -21.24
C LEU A 12 3.95 17.46 -21.25
N PHE A 13 3.40 17.10 -22.41
CA PHE A 13 2.51 15.94 -22.54
C PHE A 13 3.30 14.63 -22.46
N PHE A 14 4.51 14.59 -23.02
CA PHE A 14 5.44 13.47 -22.83
C PHE A 14 5.79 13.27 -21.35
N LEU A 15 6.19 14.33 -20.66
CA LEU A 15 6.48 14.27 -19.23
C LEU A 15 5.27 13.83 -18.41
N ALA A 16 4.06 14.32 -18.74
CA ALA A 16 2.83 13.87 -18.10
C ALA A 16 2.62 12.36 -18.28
N GLY A 17 2.86 11.82 -19.48
CA GLY A 17 2.85 10.39 -19.76
C GLY A 17 3.83 9.61 -18.89
N CYS A 18 5.08 10.08 -18.76
CA CYS A 18 6.08 9.46 -17.90
C CYS A 18 5.62 9.42 -16.43
N LEU A 19 5.15 10.56 -15.92
CA LEU A 19 4.71 10.67 -14.52
C LEU A 19 3.46 9.83 -14.25
N SER A 20 2.53 9.73 -15.20
CA SER A 20 1.38 8.84 -15.09
C SER A 20 1.79 7.37 -15.00
N ALA A 21 2.72 6.92 -15.84
CA ALA A 21 3.24 5.55 -15.77
C ALA A 21 3.92 5.26 -14.43
N LEU A 22 4.71 6.20 -13.90
CA LEU A 22 5.32 6.08 -12.59
C LEU A 22 4.25 6.02 -11.48
N ALA A 23 3.27 6.92 -11.50
CA ALA A 23 2.22 6.99 -10.49
C ALA A 23 1.41 5.68 -10.40
N VAL A 24 1.05 5.09 -11.55
CA VAL A 24 0.34 3.81 -11.62
C VAL A 24 1.16 2.65 -11.05
N ASN A 25 2.48 2.66 -11.27
CA ASN A 25 3.36 1.61 -10.74
C ASN A 25 3.63 1.75 -9.24
N VAL A 26 3.63 2.98 -8.71
CA VAL A 26 3.70 3.22 -7.26
C VAL A 26 2.38 2.82 -6.59
N ASN A 27 1.24 3.17 -7.20
CA ASN A 27 -0.08 2.81 -6.70
C ASN A 27 -1.05 2.61 -7.86
N TYR A 28 -1.50 1.36 -8.06
CA TYR A 28 -2.40 1.01 -9.16
C TYR A 28 -3.72 1.79 -9.13
N LEU A 29 -4.19 2.21 -7.95
CA LEU A 29 -5.40 3.03 -7.80
C LEU A 29 -5.23 4.44 -8.38
N ALA A 30 -3.98 4.96 -8.45
CA ALA A 30 -3.70 6.23 -9.10
C ALA A 30 -4.09 6.21 -10.58
N GLY A 31 -4.04 5.05 -11.24
CA GLY A 31 -4.51 4.88 -12.61
C GLY A 31 -5.98 5.28 -12.74
N VAL A 32 -6.83 4.71 -11.90
CA VAL A 32 -8.27 5.03 -11.88
C VAL A 32 -8.52 6.50 -11.55
N CYS A 33 -7.81 7.05 -10.56
CA CYS A 33 -7.93 8.46 -10.16
C CYS A 33 -7.54 9.45 -11.27
N LEU A 34 -6.55 9.10 -12.10
CA LEU A 34 -6.02 9.99 -13.13
C LEU A 34 -6.77 9.88 -14.46
N LEU A 35 -7.61 8.85 -14.66
CA LEU A 35 -8.38 8.67 -15.90
C LEU A 35 -9.24 9.89 -16.24
N GLY A 36 -10.04 10.38 -15.29
CA GLY A 36 -10.91 11.54 -15.50
C GLY A 36 -10.12 12.81 -15.85
N PRO A 37 -9.13 13.23 -15.05
CA PRO A 37 -8.30 14.39 -15.35
C PRO A 37 -7.58 14.27 -16.69
N MET A 38 -7.03 13.09 -17.02
CA MET A 38 -6.37 12.86 -18.30
C MET A 38 -7.36 12.97 -19.46
N ALA A 39 -8.56 12.44 -19.31
CA ALA A 39 -9.61 12.55 -20.32
C ALA A 39 -9.98 14.02 -20.58
N LEU A 40 -10.15 14.79 -19.51
CA LEU A 40 -10.45 16.22 -19.57
C LEU A 40 -9.34 17.04 -20.24
N LEU A 41 -8.08 16.64 -20.09
CA LEU A 41 -6.93 17.36 -20.67
C LEU A 41 -6.62 16.96 -22.12
N LEU A 42 -6.85 15.70 -22.49
CA LEU A 42 -6.48 15.15 -23.80
C LEU A 42 -7.62 15.16 -24.82
N PHE A 43 -8.86 14.95 -24.37
CA PHE A 43 -10.06 14.88 -25.24
C PHE A 43 -11.08 16.02 -25.08
N PRO A 44 -10.75 17.25 -24.64
CA PRO A 44 -11.75 18.30 -24.54
C PRO A 44 -12.27 18.74 -25.93
N PRO A 45 -13.58 19.01 -26.08
CA PRO A 45 -14.17 19.51 -27.31
C PRO A 45 -13.46 20.79 -27.80
N GLY A 46 -13.12 20.86 -29.09
CA GLY A 46 -12.42 21.99 -29.71
C GLY A 46 -10.93 22.12 -29.37
N TRP A 47 -10.39 21.22 -28.54
CA TRP A 47 -9.03 21.30 -27.98
C TRP A 47 -8.24 20.00 -28.13
N PHE A 48 -8.91 18.94 -28.57
CA PHE A 48 -8.31 17.68 -28.96
C PHE A 48 -7.20 17.90 -29.99
N ARG A 49 -6.03 17.33 -29.72
CA ARG A 49 -4.93 17.24 -30.68
C ARG A 49 -4.31 15.86 -30.57
N LEU A 50 -4.35 15.10 -31.66
CA LEU A 50 -3.78 13.76 -31.72
C LEU A 50 -2.31 13.74 -31.26
N SER A 51 -1.54 14.78 -31.61
CA SER A 51 -0.14 14.91 -31.19
C SER A 51 0.05 14.93 -29.67
N ARG A 52 -0.88 15.52 -28.90
CA ARG A 52 -0.82 15.53 -27.43
C ARG A 52 -1.03 14.13 -26.86
N CYS A 53 -2.01 13.40 -27.41
CA CYS A 53 -2.30 12.02 -27.02
C CYS A 53 -1.12 11.09 -27.36
N VAL A 54 -0.57 11.22 -28.57
CA VAL A 54 0.60 10.44 -29.01
C VAL A 54 1.79 10.69 -28.09
N MET A 55 2.07 11.94 -27.74
CA MET A 55 3.23 12.27 -26.90
C MET A 55 3.05 11.79 -25.46
N ALA A 56 1.85 11.90 -24.89
CA ALA A 56 1.53 11.29 -23.61
C ALA A 56 1.67 9.76 -23.65
N GLY A 57 1.19 9.12 -24.72
CA GLY A 57 1.36 7.69 -24.94
C GLY A 57 2.82 7.27 -25.03
N LEU A 58 3.62 7.98 -25.83
CA LEU A 58 5.06 7.75 -25.97
C LEU A 58 5.79 7.91 -24.63
N GLY A 59 5.49 8.97 -23.86
CA GLY A 59 6.06 9.17 -22.53
C GLY A 59 5.73 8.03 -21.57
N GLY A 60 4.48 7.56 -21.61
CA GLY A 60 4.03 6.40 -20.85
C GLY A 60 4.80 5.13 -21.22
N VAL A 61 4.90 4.82 -22.51
CA VAL A 61 5.64 3.63 -23.01
C VAL A 61 7.12 3.70 -22.62
N VAL A 62 7.79 4.83 -22.87
CA VAL A 62 9.21 5.01 -22.54
C VAL A 62 9.43 4.82 -21.03
N SER A 63 8.57 5.40 -20.20
CA SER A 63 8.67 5.24 -18.75
C SER A 63 8.41 3.80 -18.29
N LEU A 64 7.45 3.08 -18.89
CA LEU A 64 7.21 1.68 -18.58
C LEU A 64 8.41 0.80 -18.98
N VAL A 65 8.97 1.03 -20.17
CA VAL A 65 10.20 0.35 -20.61
C VAL A 65 11.34 0.62 -19.64
N ALA A 66 11.53 1.87 -19.20
CA ALA A 66 12.55 2.21 -18.22
C ALA A 66 12.31 1.52 -16.87
N LEU A 67 11.08 1.55 -16.35
CA LEU A 67 10.70 0.93 -15.08
C LEU A 67 10.89 -0.59 -15.07
N PHE A 68 10.58 -1.25 -16.19
CA PHE A 68 10.69 -2.70 -16.32
C PHE A 68 12.01 -3.17 -16.91
N SER A 69 12.91 -2.25 -17.31
CA SER A 69 14.24 -2.58 -17.83
C SER A 69 15.07 -3.47 -16.90
N PRO A 70 15.01 -3.35 -15.55
CA PRO A 70 15.75 -4.27 -14.68
C PRO A 70 15.31 -5.73 -14.86
N TYR A 71 14.04 -6.00 -15.15
CA TYR A 71 13.54 -7.36 -15.40
C TYR A 71 14.05 -7.95 -16.72
N LEU A 72 14.44 -7.10 -17.68
CA LEU A 72 15.08 -7.56 -18.92
C LEU A 72 16.51 -8.05 -18.65
N ILE A 73 17.16 -7.53 -17.59
CA ILE A 73 18.52 -7.91 -17.19
C ILE A 73 18.52 -9.18 -16.34
N VAL A 74 17.52 -9.36 -15.46
CA VAL A 74 17.41 -10.53 -14.54
C VAL A 74 17.26 -11.86 -15.29
N GLY A 75 16.69 -11.86 -16.50
CA GLY A 75 16.62 -13.04 -17.36
C GLY A 75 15.21 -13.37 -17.84
N HIS A 76 15.10 -14.45 -18.64
CA HIS A 76 13.86 -14.85 -19.29
C HIS A 76 12.79 -15.22 -18.26
N GLY A 77 11.58 -14.67 -18.44
CA GLY A 77 10.40 -14.99 -17.61
C GLY A 77 10.25 -14.16 -16.33
N ALA A 78 11.24 -13.37 -15.90
CA ALA A 78 11.14 -12.58 -14.67
C ALA A 78 9.98 -11.56 -14.69
N LEU A 79 9.83 -10.86 -15.81
CA LEU A 79 8.72 -9.91 -16.01
C LEU A 79 7.35 -10.61 -16.05
N GLN A 80 7.29 -11.78 -16.69
CA GLN A 80 6.07 -12.59 -16.74
C GLN A 80 5.67 -13.08 -15.34
N SER A 81 6.64 -13.55 -14.56
CA SER A 81 6.44 -13.98 -13.16
C SER A 81 5.98 -12.83 -12.27
N TYR A 82 6.53 -11.63 -12.45
CA TYR A 82 6.07 -10.44 -11.73
C TYR A 82 4.58 -10.15 -11.99
N PHE A 83 4.18 -10.06 -13.27
CA PHE A 83 2.78 -9.78 -13.61
C PHE A 83 1.82 -10.93 -13.27
N SER A 84 2.26 -12.18 -13.39
CA SER A 84 1.43 -13.33 -13.01
C SER A 84 1.17 -13.35 -11.50
N MET A 85 2.18 -13.03 -10.70
CA MET A 85 2.08 -12.88 -9.25
C MET A 85 1.15 -11.73 -8.87
N GLN A 86 1.31 -10.55 -9.47
CA GLN A 86 0.42 -9.41 -9.21
C GLN A 86 -1.05 -9.73 -9.56
N ARG A 87 -1.28 -10.35 -10.72
CA ARG A 87 -2.63 -10.75 -11.14
C ARG A 87 -3.24 -11.74 -10.16
N SER A 88 -2.48 -12.76 -9.74
CA SER A 88 -2.94 -13.78 -8.81
C SER A 88 -3.23 -13.18 -7.42
N PHE A 89 -2.39 -12.26 -6.95
CA PHE A 89 -2.63 -11.51 -5.71
C PHE A 89 -3.95 -10.74 -5.80
N LEU A 90 -4.10 -9.88 -6.82
CA LEU A 90 -5.29 -9.03 -6.98
C LEU A 90 -6.58 -9.84 -7.11
N HIS A 91 -6.52 -11.00 -7.78
CA HIS A 91 -7.66 -11.90 -7.90
C HIS A 91 -8.09 -12.49 -6.55
N ASN A 92 -7.13 -12.85 -5.69
CA ASN A 92 -7.42 -13.42 -4.37
C ASN A 92 -7.67 -12.37 -3.29
N TYR A 93 -7.20 -11.14 -3.52
CA TYR A 93 -7.29 -10.02 -2.58
C TYR A 93 -8.67 -9.33 -2.61
N SER A 94 -9.62 -9.75 -3.44
CA SER A 94 -10.91 -9.05 -3.56
C SER A 94 -11.69 -9.03 -2.23
N GLY A 95 -12.04 -7.84 -1.75
CA GLY A 95 -12.78 -7.68 -0.50
C GLY A 95 -14.23 -8.17 -0.56
N ALA A 96 -14.73 -8.60 0.60
CA ALA A 96 -16.09 -9.11 0.81
C ALA A 96 -17.15 -8.01 0.59
N LEU A 97 -18.41 -8.40 0.43
CA LEU A 97 -19.51 -7.43 0.26
C LEU A 97 -19.62 -6.47 1.45
N SER A 98 -19.42 -6.96 2.68
CA SER A 98 -19.41 -6.14 3.89
C SER A 98 -18.34 -5.06 3.87
N GLU A 99 -17.13 -5.39 3.40
CA GLU A 99 -16.00 -4.46 3.27
C GLU A 99 -16.29 -3.38 2.22
N ARG A 100 -16.91 -3.77 1.10
CA ARG A 100 -17.36 -2.82 0.06
C ARG A 100 -18.44 -1.87 0.57
N LEU A 101 -19.42 -2.36 1.34
CA LEU A 101 -20.43 -1.51 1.97
C LEU A 101 -19.80 -0.54 2.97
N GLN A 102 -18.81 -0.99 3.74
CA GLN A 102 -18.05 -0.12 4.62
C GLN A 102 -17.27 0.95 3.86
N CYS A 103 -16.76 0.65 2.66
CA CYS A 103 -16.16 1.67 1.79
C CYS A 103 -17.18 2.76 1.44
N VAL A 104 -18.40 2.39 1.03
CA VAL A 104 -19.49 3.33 0.68
C VAL A 104 -19.83 4.24 1.85
N PHE A 105 -19.91 3.68 3.06
CA PHE A 105 -20.12 4.46 4.28
C PHE A 105 -19.03 5.52 4.47
N TRP A 106 -17.75 5.12 4.44
CA TRP A 106 -16.63 6.05 4.59
C TRP A 106 -16.57 7.10 3.47
N MET A 107 -16.87 6.72 2.23
CA MET A 107 -16.96 7.67 1.11
C MET A 107 -18.03 8.73 1.37
N THR A 108 -19.21 8.32 1.81
CA THR A 108 -20.31 9.24 2.11
C THR A 108 -19.93 10.19 3.25
N PHE A 109 -19.30 9.65 4.30
CA PHE A 109 -18.79 10.43 5.42
C PHE A 109 -17.79 11.50 4.96
N TYR A 110 -16.75 11.11 4.21
CA TYR A 110 -15.74 12.05 3.71
C TYR A 110 -16.28 13.04 2.68
N LEU A 111 -17.22 12.61 1.83
CA LEU A 111 -17.94 13.52 0.93
C LEU A 111 -18.68 14.58 1.73
N GLY A 112 -19.37 14.21 2.81
CA GLY A 112 -20.04 15.15 3.71
C GLY A 112 -19.08 16.18 4.31
N LEU A 113 -17.90 15.75 4.77
CA LEU A 113 -16.87 16.66 5.30
C LEU A 113 -16.32 17.63 4.24
N ILE A 114 -16.21 17.20 2.98
CA ILE A 114 -15.62 17.97 1.88
C ILE A 114 -16.69 18.77 1.10
N LEU A 115 -17.97 18.47 1.28
CA LEU A 115 -19.09 19.11 0.59
C LEU A 115 -19.04 20.65 0.60
N PRO A 116 -18.72 21.34 1.73
CA PRO A 116 -18.60 22.80 1.73
C PRO A 116 -17.56 23.33 0.73
N ILE A 117 -16.44 22.61 0.57
CA ILE A 117 -15.36 22.96 -0.37
C ILE A 117 -15.89 22.80 -1.80
N LEU A 118 -16.58 21.70 -2.11
CA LEU A 118 -17.15 21.47 -3.44
C LEU A 118 -18.21 22.51 -3.81
N LEU A 119 -19.09 22.86 -2.88
CA LEU A 119 -20.11 23.89 -3.08
C LEU A 119 -19.47 25.28 -3.25
N GLY A 120 -18.45 25.60 -2.45
CA GLY A 120 -17.67 26.83 -2.62
C GLY A 120 -16.98 26.90 -3.98
N TRP A 121 -16.40 25.77 -4.41
CA TRP A 121 -15.75 25.64 -5.72
C TRP A 121 -16.72 25.90 -6.87
N ILE A 122 -17.86 25.20 -6.90
CA ILE A 122 -18.86 25.33 -7.98
C ILE A 122 -19.44 26.75 -8.03
N ARG A 123 -19.63 27.41 -6.88
CA ARG A 123 -20.09 28.81 -6.84
C ARG A 123 -19.06 29.79 -7.40
N ARG A 124 -17.77 29.58 -7.10
CA ARG A 124 -16.68 30.47 -7.56
C ARG A 124 -16.28 30.21 -9.01
N PHE A 125 -16.31 28.95 -9.42
CA PHE A 125 -15.90 28.43 -10.71
C PHE A 125 -17.03 27.56 -11.29
N PRO A 126 -18.08 28.18 -11.84
CA PRO A 126 -19.21 27.45 -12.39
C PRO A 126 -18.77 26.53 -13.54
N PHE A 127 -19.48 25.41 -13.67
CA PHE A 127 -19.18 24.41 -14.69
C PHE A 127 -19.43 24.98 -16.09
N ASN A 128 -18.37 25.15 -16.85
CA ASN A 128 -18.45 25.47 -18.27
C ASN A 128 -17.34 24.71 -19.02
N LEU A 129 -17.74 23.91 -20.02
CA LEU A 129 -16.80 23.14 -20.84
C LEU A 129 -16.44 23.87 -22.14
N ALA A 130 -17.09 24.99 -22.46
CA ALA A 130 -16.86 25.73 -23.71
C ALA A 130 -15.57 26.56 -23.65
N ASP A 131 -15.25 27.18 -22.50
CA ASP A 131 -14.08 28.03 -22.33
C ASP A 131 -12.90 27.31 -21.67
N GLU A 132 -11.68 27.74 -22.01
CA GLU A 132 -10.45 27.12 -21.51
C GLU A 132 -10.25 27.33 -20.01
N ALA A 133 -10.55 28.53 -19.52
CA ALA A 133 -10.36 28.89 -18.13
C ALA A 133 -11.22 27.99 -17.22
N SER A 134 -12.49 27.80 -17.57
CA SER A 134 -13.39 26.93 -16.80
C SER A 134 -13.07 25.45 -16.94
N ARG A 135 -12.55 24.97 -18.08
CA ARG A 135 -12.05 23.58 -18.17
C ARG A 135 -10.91 23.30 -17.20
N ARG A 136 -10.02 24.26 -16.96
CA ARG A 136 -8.91 24.08 -16.01
C ARG A 136 -9.39 23.99 -14.57
N THR A 137 -10.43 24.75 -14.22
CA THR A 137 -11.04 24.67 -12.89
C THR A 137 -11.79 23.35 -12.68
N MET A 138 -12.03 22.56 -13.74
CA MET A 138 -12.62 21.23 -13.64
C MET A 138 -11.62 20.10 -13.34
N ILE A 139 -10.30 20.34 -13.45
CA ILE A 139 -9.29 19.31 -13.21
C ILE A 139 -9.39 18.73 -11.79
N LEU A 140 -9.47 19.60 -10.77
CA LEU A 140 -9.51 19.16 -9.36
C LEU A 140 -10.83 18.48 -8.99
N PRO A 141 -12.03 18.99 -9.36
CA PRO A 141 -13.28 18.25 -9.17
C PRO A 141 -13.31 16.90 -9.86
N VAL A 142 -12.80 16.80 -11.10
CA VAL A 142 -12.77 15.53 -11.83
C VAL A 142 -11.77 14.55 -11.20
N TRP A 143 -10.63 15.03 -10.69
CA TRP A 143 -9.70 14.20 -9.93
C TRP A 143 -10.35 13.70 -8.62
N PHE A 144 -11.04 14.58 -7.91
CA PHE A 144 -11.78 14.23 -6.70
C PHE A 144 -12.82 13.14 -6.98
N THR A 145 -13.67 13.31 -7.99
CA THR A 145 -14.72 12.33 -8.32
C THR A 145 -14.14 11.02 -8.84
N SER A 146 -13.05 11.05 -9.60
CA SER A 146 -12.36 9.84 -10.10
C SER A 146 -11.74 8.99 -8.98
N SER A 147 -11.59 9.55 -7.78
CA SER A 147 -11.06 8.81 -6.62
C SER A 147 -12.09 7.90 -5.95
N PHE A 148 -13.39 8.16 -6.14
CA PHE A 148 -14.48 7.32 -5.62
C PHE A 148 -14.48 5.91 -6.23
N PRO A 149 -14.49 5.73 -7.57
CA PRO A 149 -14.43 4.40 -8.16
C PRO A 149 -13.12 3.68 -7.78
N ALA A 150 -12.01 4.39 -7.61
CA ALA A 150 -10.76 3.79 -7.15
C ALA A 150 -10.91 3.15 -5.76
N THR A 151 -11.53 3.86 -4.80
CA THR A 151 -11.80 3.33 -3.45
C THR A 151 -12.82 2.19 -3.44
N LEU A 152 -13.79 2.17 -4.35
CA LEU A 152 -14.76 1.06 -4.49
C LEU A 152 -14.14 -0.20 -5.09
N LEU A 153 -13.31 -0.02 -6.11
CA LEU A 153 -12.68 -1.12 -6.85
C LEU A 153 -11.62 -1.83 -6.01
N SER A 154 -10.99 -1.15 -5.05
CA SER A 154 -10.06 -1.79 -4.12
C SER A 154 -10.75 -2.85 -3.25
N GLY A 155 -12.06 -2.69 -2.99
CA GLY A 155 -12.84 -3.62 -2.17
C GLY A 155 -12.55 -3.56 -0.67
N HIS A 156 -11.59 -2.73 -0.24
CA HIS A 156 -11.12 -2.67 1.15
C HIS A 156 -11.29 -1.28 1.75
N PRO A 157 -11.92 -1.15 2.94
CA PRO A 157 -12.24 0.13 3.56
C PRO A 157 -11.03 0.74 4.29
N TYR A 158 -9.86 0.71 3.67
CA TYR A 158 -8.69 1.33 4.26
C TYR A 158 -8.77 2.84 4.20
N GLN A 159 -8.66 3.48 5.36
CA GLN A 159 -8.72 4.93 5.51
C GLN A 159 -7.69 5.66 4.64
N HIS A 160 -6.52 5.08 4.39
CA HIS A 160 -5.50 5.71 3.57
C HIS A 160 -5.87 5.80 2.09
N TYR A 161 -6.79 4.97 1.56
CA TYR A 161 -7.26 5.11 0.17
C TYR A 161 -8.06 6.39 -0.06
N PHE A 162 -8.65 6.96 1.00
CA PHE A 162 -9.37 8.23 0.93
C PHE A 162 -8.43 9.44 0.80
N ILE A 163 -7.12 9.27 1.01
CA ILE A 163 -6.12 10.33 0.74
C ILE A 163 -6.19 10.82 -0.71
N LEU A 164 -6.59 9.93 -1.62
CA LEU A 164 -6.75 10.23 -3.04
C LEU A 164 -7.82 11.31 -3.28
N CYS A 165 -8.85 11.37 -2.43
CA CYS A 165 -9.88 12.42 -2.46
C CYS A 165 -9.41 13.69 -1.73
N PHE A 166 -8.62 13.56 -0.66
CA PHE A 166 -8.19 14.71 0.14
C PHE A 166 -7.22 15.63 -0.62
N ALA A 167 -6.28 15.08 -1.39
CA ALA A 167 -5.31 15.89 -2.15
C ALA A 167 -5.98 16.96 -3.06
N PRO A 168 -6.91 16.61 -3.99
CA PRO A 168 -7.60 17.61 -4.79
C PRO A 168 -8.49 18.54 -3.95
N ALA A 169 -9.11 18.05 -2.87
CA ALA A 169 -9.95 18.87 -2.00
C ALA A 169 -9.16 19.95 -1.25
N THR A 170 -7.98 19.62 -0.73
CA THR A 170 -7.08 20.57 -0.07
C THR A 170 -6.57 21.62 -1.05
N LEU A 171 -6.23 21.23 -2.28
CA LEU A 171 -5.85 22.18 -3.33
C LEU A 171 -7.00 23.12 -3.68
N MET A 172 -8.23 22.61 -3.82
CA MET A 172 -9.42 23.43 -4.04
C MET A 172 -9.62 24.45 -2.90
N LEU A 173 -9.52 24.00 -1.65
CA LEU A 173 -9.65 24.89 -0.48
C LEU A 173 -8.57 25.98 -0.45
N ALA A 174 -7.31 25.62 -0.75
CA ALA A 174 -6.21 26.58 -0.79
C ALA A 174 -6.42 27.65 -1.88
N ILE A 175 -6.91 27.27 -3.05
CA ILE A 175 -7.24 28.20 -4.14
C ILE A 175 -8.43 29.08 -3.73
N LEU A 176 -9.50 28.53 -3.15
CA LEU A 176 -10.63 29.31 -2.65
C LEU A 176 -10.19 30.32 -1.58
N PHE A 177 -9.23 29.94 -0.73
CA PHE A 177 -8.61 30.84 0.25
C PHE A 177 -7.88 32.02 -0.41
N ARG A 178 -7.03 31.72 -1.40
CA ARG A 178 -6.34 32.76 -2.17
C ARG A 178 -7.31 33.71 -2.87
N GLU A 179 -8.44 33.19 -3.36
CA GLU A 179 -9.47 33.94 -4.10
C GLU A 179 -10.47 34.66 -3.19
N GLY A 180 -10.32 34.59 -1.86
CA GLY A 180 -11.28 35.19 -0.91
C GLY A 180 -12.68 34.56 -0.94
N ALA A 181 -12.82 33.36 -1.52
CA ALA A 181 -14.08 32.66 -1.74
C ALA A 181 -14.24 31.43 -0.82
N VAL A 182 -13.64 31.47 0.37
CA VAL A 182 -13.65 30.36 1.33
C VAL A 182 -15.08 30.11 1.82
N PRO A 183 -15.51 28.84 1.96
CA PRO A 183 -16.74 28.52 2.65
C PRO A 183 -16.76 29.08 4.08
N SER A 184 -17.96 29.29 4.65
CA SER A 184 -18.07 29.83 6.01
C SER A 184 -17.34 28.95 7.03
N ARG A 185 -16.80 29.57 8.09
CA ARG A 185 -16.08 28.85 9.16
C ARG A 185 -16.95 27.76 9.80
N LEU A 186 -18.24 28.03 9.96
CA LEU A 186 -19.22 27.07 10.47
C LEU A 186 -19.39 25.86 9.54
N ALA A 187 -19.43 26.08 8.23
CA ALA A 187 -19.54 24.99 7.26
C ALA A 187 -18.29 24.10 7.25
N LEU A 188 -17.10 24.67 7.48
CA LEU A 188 -15.84 23.91 7.56
C LEU A 188 -15.59 23.28 8.95
N MET A 189 -16.37 23.63 9.98
CA MET A 189 -16.16 23.14 11.34
C MET A 189 -16.13 21.60 11.45
N PRO A 190 -17.02 20.83 10.80
CA PRO A 190 -16.97 19.36 10.85
C PRO A 190 -15.67 18.79 10.30
N LEU A 191 -15.14 19.38 9.21
CA LEU A 191 -13.87 19.00 8.63
C LEU A 191 -12.73 19.28 9.61
N TRP A 192 -12.67 20.47 10.20
CA TRP A 192 -11.63 20.84 11.16
C TRP A 192 -11.62 19.95 12.41
N LEU A 193 -12.80 19.74 13.01
CA LEU A 193 -12.93 18.87 14.19
C LEU A 193 -12.49 17.44 13.87
N SER A 194 -12.91 16.91 12.72
CA SER A 194 -12.51 15.58 12.25
C SER A 194 -11.00 15.51 12.01
N SER A 195 -10.41 16.50 11.34
CA SER A 195 -8.96 16.55 11.09
C SER A 195 -8.15 16.57 12.37
N VAL A 196 -8.53 17.39 13.37
CA VAL A 196 -7.85 17.44 14.67
C VAL A 196 -7.98 16.11 15.41
N PHE A 197 -9.18 15.52 15.42
CA PHE A 197 -9.42 14.21 16.02
C PHE A 197 -8.54 13.12 15.38
N PHE A 198 -8.58 13.00 14.05
CA PHE A 198 -7.78 12.00 13.33
C PHE A 198 -6.27 12.22 13.53
N MET A 199 -5.81 13.47 13.47
CA MET A 199 -4.41 13.80 13.77
C MET A 199 -4.00 13.34 15.18
N GLY A 200 -4.84 13.58 16.19
CA GLY A 200 -4.59 13.09 17.54
C GLY A 200 -4.52 11.55 17.62
N THR A 201 -5.43 10.85 16.93
CA THR A 201 -5.40 9.38 16.88
C THR A 201 -4.16 8.84 16.17
N GLU A 202 -3.72 9.51 15.10
CA GLU A 202 -2.54 9.14 14.32
C GLU A 202 -1.24 9.40 15.07
N VAL A 203 -1.13 10.54 15.76
CA VAL A 203 0.00 10.84 16.65
C VAL A 203 0.09 9.79 17.75
N LYS A 204 -1.04 9.48 18.42
CA LYS A 204 -1.07 8.42 19.44
C LYS A 204 -0.66 7.07 18.87
N ARG A 205 -1.13 6.72 17.66
CA ARG A 205 -0.79 5.48 16.97
C ARG A 205 0.72 5.42 16.68
N ASN A 206 1.29 6.49 16.13
CA ASN A 206 2.72 6.56 15.80
C ASN A 206 3.61 6.47 17.05
N VAL A 207 3.27 7.20 18.11
CA VAL A 207 3.98 7.10 19.40
C VAL A 207 3.89 5.67 19.96
N THR A 208 2.70 5.07 19.91
CA THR A 208 2.48 3.70 20.38
C THR A 208 3.30 2.69 19.57
N ILE A 209 3.36 2.86 18.24
CA ILE A 209 4.20 2.02 17.36
C ILE A 209 5.67 2.18 17.73
N ALA A 210 6.17 3.41 17.85
CA ALA A 210 7.56 3.68 18.23
C ALA A 210 7.93 3.01 19.56
N LEU A 211 7.04 3.09 20.57
CA LEU A 211 7.21 2.43 21.86
C LEU A 211 7.20 0.90 21.78
N TYR A 212 6.43 0.31 20.88
CA TYR A 212 6.42 -1.14 20.69
C TYR A 212 7.65 -1.62 19.93
N THR A 213 8.05 -0.88 18.91
CA THR A 213 9.28 -1.10 18.16
C THR A 213 10.50 -1.03 19.08
N SER A 214 10.58 -0.05 19.97
CA SER A 214 11.72 0.08 20.90
C SER A 214 11.84 -1.04 21.95
N ARG A 215 10.87 -1.96 22.05
CA ARG A 215 10.89 -3.10 22.98
C ARG A 215 11.48 -4.36 22.35
N VAL A 216 11.79 -4.33 21.06
CA VAL A 216 12.43 -5.44 20.36
C VAL A 216 13.90 -5.07 20.13
N ASP A 217 14.79 -5.98 20.46
CA ASP A 217 16.22 -5.81 20.21
C ASP A 217 16.55 -6.27 18.79
N TYR A 218 16.29 -5.38 17.83
CA TYR A 218 16.56 -5.65 16.42
C TYR A 218 18.05 -5.82 16.13
N THR A 219 18.93 -5.22 16.93
CA THR A 219 20.38 -5.33 16.80
C THR A 219 20.85 -6.74 17.15
N GLU A 220 20.28 -7.33 18.22
CA GLU A 220 20.58 -8.70 18.60
C GLU A 220 20.13 -9.70 17.52
N ILE A 221 18.92 -9.53 16.97
CA ILE A 221 18.43 -10.35 15.85
C ILE A 221 19.39 -10.25 14.66
N ALA A 222 19.79 -9.03 14.27
CA ALA A 222 20.74 -8.80 13.17
C ALA A 222 22.10 -9.45 13.45
N ARG A 223 22.60 -9.38 14.68
CA ARG A 223 23.86 -10.00 15.10
C ARG A 223 23.82 -11.53 15.03
N GLN A 224 22.70 -12.15 15.43
CA GLN A 224 22.54 -13.60 15.35
C GLN A 224 22.41 -14.10 13.91
N VAL A 225 21.59 -13.44 13.09
CA VAL A 225 21.32 -13.86 11.71
C VAL A 225 22.47 -13.53 10.76
N GLY A 226 23.11 -12.38 10.95
CA GLY A 226 24.10 -11.85 10.03
C GLY A 226 23.54 -11.66 8.62
N GLN A 227 24.17 -12.28 7.63
CA GLN A 227 23.79 -12.16 6.22
C GLN A 227 22.96 -13.34 5.69
N ALA A 228 22.58 -14.27 6.58
CA ALA A 228 21.77 -15.42 6.20
C ALA A 228 20.36 -14.99 5.77
N LYS A 229 19.78 -15.76 4.85
CA LYS A 229 18.38 -15.59 4.47
C LYS A 229 17.47 -16.14 5.56
N VAL A 230 16.38 -15.43 5.87
CA VAL A 230 15.42 -15.77 6.92
C VAL A 230 14.07 -16.07 6.30
N LEU A 231 13.49 -17.22 6.64
CA LEU A 231 12.11 -17.55 6.28
C LEU A 231 11.15 -16.82 7.21
N ASP A 232 10.21 -16.06 6.64
CA ASP A 232 9.10 -15.48 7.38
C ASP A 232 7.94 -16.47 7.48
N ILE A 233 7.43 -16.68 8.68
CA ILE A 233 6.16 -17.36 8.92
C ILE A 233 5.23 -16.36 9.60
N ARG A 234 4.37 -15.71 8.82
CA ARG A 234 3.30 -14.81 9.32
C ARG A 234 3.76 -13.71 10.29
N THR A 235 5.02 -13.27 10.26
CA THR A 235 5.48 -12.22 11.17
C THR A 235 5.26 -10.83 10.60
N PHE A 236 5.25 -9.83 11.48
CA PHE A 236 5.14 -8.46 11.02
C PHE A 236 6.44 -8.02 10.34
N HIS A 237 6.35 -7.70 9.04
CA HIS A 237 7.47 -7.32 8.15
C HIS A 237 8.49 -6.33 8.72
N ALA A 238 8.12 -5.53 9.74
CA ALA A 238 9.04 -4.61 10.40
C ALA A 238 10.30 -5.28 10.94
N VAL A 239 10.26 -6.56 11.33
CA VAL A 239 11.47 -7.28 11.77
C VAL A 239 12.53 -7.33 10.67
N PHE A 240 12.13 -7.53 9.41
CA PHE A 240 13.07 -7.58 8.30
C PHE A 240 13.72 -6.22 8.03
N TYR A 241 12.94 -5.14 8.05
CA TYR A 241 13.46 -3.80 7.79
C TYR A 241 14.30 -3.26 8.96
N LEU A 242 13.92 -3.54 10.20
CA LEU A 242 14.57 -2.98 11.38
C LEU A 242 15.80 -3.79 11.81
N SER A 243 15.88 -5.06 11.44
CA SER A 243 17.07 -5.92 11.64
C SER A 243 17.91 -6.14 10.38
N ASP A 244 17.60 -5.46 9.26
CA ASP A 244 18.28 -5.61 7.96
C ASP A 244 18.38 -7.08 7.48
N LEU A 245 17.27 -7.83 7.65
CA LEU A 245 17.24 -9.25 7.30
C LEU A 245 16.98 -9.45 5.81
N LYS A 246 17.66 -10.43 5.22
CA LYS A 246 17.40 -10.87 3.85
C LYS A 246 16.29 -11.91 3.84
N PRO A 247 15.20 -11.71 3.08
CA PRO A 247 14.14 -12.71 3.04
C PRO A 247 14.58 -13.96 2.28
N PHE A 248 14.11 -15.12 2.75
CA PHE A 248 14.31 -16.40 2.10
C PHE A 248 13.50 -16.51 0.80
N ASP A 249 12.27 -16.00 0.83
CA ASP A 249 11.37 -15.94 -0.32
C ASP A 249 11.03 -14.47 -0.67
N VAL A 250 10.04 -14.28 -1.54
CA VAL A 250 9.57 -12.96 -1.99
C VAL A 250 8.43 -12.40 -1.12
N TYR A 251 7.93 -13.18 -0.15
CA TYR A 251 6.72 -12.85 0.62
C TYR A 251 7.08 -12.35 2.02
N LEU A 252 7.16 -11.02 2.16
CA LEU A 252 7.58 -10.40 3.42
C LEU A 252 6.45 -10.04 4.39
N PHE A 253 5.22 -9.91 3.89
CA PHE A 253 4.09 -9.47 4.70
C PHE A 253 3.35 -10.67 5.24
N SER A 254 2.96 -10.59 6.52
CA SER A 254 2.37 -11.68 7.29
C SER A 254 1.20 -12.41 6.61
N ASP A 255 0.46 -11.72 5.75
CA ASP A 255 -0.75 -12.21 5.09
C ASP A 255 -0.54 -12.60 3.62
N HIS A 256 0.63 -12.33 3.02
CA HIS A 256 0.85 -12.58 1.59
C HIS A 256 0.64 -14.04 1.22
N ILE A 257 1.31 -14.98 1.92
CA ILE A 257 1.16 -16.42 1.65
C ILE A 257 -0.28 -16.86 1.91
N ASP A 258 -0.94 -16.32 2.92
CA ASP A 258 -2.35 -16.62 3.21
C ASP A 258 -3.30 -16.12 2.10
N ILE A 259 -3.03 -14.96 1.51
CA ILE A 259 -3.80 -14.44 0.37
C ILE A 259 -3.61 -15.32 -0.86
N PHE A 260 -2.36 -15.69 -1.18
CA PHE A 260 -2.05 -16.49 -2.37
C PHE A 260 -2.54 -17.94 -2.27
N PHE A 261 -2.33 -18.58 -1.13
CA PHE A 261 -2.50 -20.03 -0.97
C PHE A 261 -3.72 -20.40 -0.11
N ARG A 262 -4.36 -19.43 0.56
CA ARG A 262 -5.55 -19.61 1.41
C ARG A 262 -5.34 -20.75 2.42
N GLN A 263 -6.25 -21.71 2.47
CA GLN A 263 -6.19 -22.88 3.35
C GLN A 263 -4.95 -23.77 3.12
N ASN A 264 -4.24 -23.60 2.00
CA ASN A 264 -3.02 -24.33 1.69
C ASN A 264 -1.73 -23.54 2.03
N ALA A 265 -1.82 -22.40 2.73
CA ALA A 265 -0.65 -21.61 3.14
C ALA A 265 0.41 -22.44 3.89
N TRP A 266 -0.02 -23.31 4.81
CA TRP A 266 0.90 -24.21 5.52
C TRP A 266 1.70 -25.14 4.60
N LYS A 267 1.13 -25.58 3.48
CA LYS A 267 1.85 -26.43 2.51
C LYS A 267 3.00 -25.67 1.87
N ARG A 268 2.80 -24.38 1.61
CA ARG A 268 3.85 -23.51 1.11
C ARG A 268 4.97 -23.35 2.14
N TYR A 269 4.64 -23.07 3.39
CA TYR A 269 5.64 -23.02 4.47
C TYR A 269 6.42 -24.33 4.61
N MET A 270 5.76 -25.49 4.51
CA MET A 270 6.44 -26.79 4.55
C MET A 270 7.41 -27.00 3.38
N GLN A 271 7.07 -26.53 2.17
CA GLN A 271 7.98 -26.57 1.01
C GLN A 271 9.22 -25.70 1.20
N ASP A 272 9.05 -24.53 1.82
CA ASP A 272 10.17 -23.63 2.11
C ASP A 272 11.02 -24.19 3.26
N LEU A 273 10.39 -24.76 4.31
CA LEU A 273 11.08 -25.41 5.42
C LEU A 273 11.88 -26.66 5.00
N ALA A 274 11.39 -27.42 4.03
CA ALA A 274 12.09 -28.59 3.48
C ALA A 274 13.43 -28.23 2.82
N GLN A 275 13.64 -26.96 2.46
CA GLN A 275 14.93 -26.46 1.96
C GLN A 275 15.90 -26.09 3.09
N ASN A 276 15.52 -26.32 4.35
CA ASN A 276 16.33 -26.09 5.55
C ASN A 276 16.92 -24.66 5.62
N PRO A 277 16.09 -23.60 5.59
CA PRO A 277 16.56 -22.25 5.83
C PRO A 277 17.29 -22.18 7.18
N LEU A 278 18.45 -21.52 7.24
CA LEU A 278 19.24 -21.46 8.47
C LEU A 278 18.49 -20.80 9.63
N TYR A 279 17.66 -19.81 9.31
CA TYR A 279 16.86 -19.06 10.26
C TYR A 279 15.40 -18.96 9.82
N VAL A 280 14.50 -19.05 10.81
CA VAL A 280 13.06 -18.86 10.63
C VAL A 280 12.57 -17.88 11.68
N VAL A 281 11.72 -16.94 11.28
CA VAL A 281 11.01 -16.06 12.20
C VAL A 281 9.53 -16.40 12.17
N ALA A 282 8.90 -16.52 13.34
CA ALA A 282 7.48 -16.84 13.48
C ALA A 282 6.82 -15.98 14.57
N PRO A 283 5.48 -15.91 14.67
CA PRO A 283 4.82 -15.10 15.68
C PRO A 283 5.16 -15.64 17.07
N TYR A 284 5.26 -14.75 18.06
CA TYR A 284 5.60 -15.17 19.42
C TYR A 284 4.58 -16.20 19.93
N LYS A 285 5.09 -17.40 20.30
CA LYS A 285 4.28 -18.56 20.70
C LYS A 285 3.21 -18.91 19.66
N GLY A 286 3.50 -18.73 18.36
CA GLY A 286 2.53 -18.94 17.27
C GLY A 286 1.91 -20.34 17.27
N CYS A 287 2.69 -21.37 17.61
CA CYS A 287 2.23 -22.75 17.71
C CYS A 287 1.25 -22.98 18.87
N GLU A 288 1.59 -22.52 20.07
CA GLU A 288 0.72 -22.64 21.26
C GLU A 288 -0.60 -21.84 21.08
N ARG A 289 -0.54 -20.77 20.29
CA ARG A 289 -1.65 -19.87 20.02
C ARG A 289 -2.45 -20.26 18.78
N HIS A 290 -2.09 -21.34 18.10
CA HIS A 290 -2.72 -21.81 16.86
C HIS A 290 -2.72 -20.77 15.72
N GLU A 291 -1.72 -19.87 15.72
CA GLU A 291 -1.46 -18.92 14.62
C GLU A 291 -0.60 -19.56 13.52
N VAL A 292 0.02 -20.70 13.81
CA VAL A 292 0.80 -21.53 12.89
C VAL A 292 0.25 -22.96 12.94
N GLU A 293 0.09 -23.58 11.78
CA GLU A 293 -0.52 -24.90 11.66
C GLU A 293 0.37 -26.00 12.25
N ALA A 294 -0.27 -27.04 12.79
CA ALA A 294 0.41 -28.14 13.50
C ALA A 294 1.57 -28.79 12.73
N PRO A 295 1.50 -29.06 11.41
CA PRO A 295 2.63 -29.64 10.67
C PRO A 295 3.87 -28.74 10.66
N VAL A 296 3.67 -27.43 10.50
CA VAL A 296 4.75 -26.43 10.51
C VAL A 296 5.35 -26.33 11.92
N CYS A 297 4.50 -26.34 12.94
CA CYS A 297 4.93 -26.33 14.34
C CYS A 297 5.75 -27.56 14.72
N GLN A 298 5.33 -28.74 14.28
CA GLN A 298 6.07 -29.98 14.49
C GLN A 298 7.45 -29.90 13.84
N TRP A 299 7.53 -29.43 12.59
CA TRP A 299 8.81 -29.26 11.90
C TRP A 299 9.75 -28.29 12.61
N LEU A 300 9.24 -27.13 13.06
CA LEU A 300 10.03 -26.18 13.84
C LEU A 300 10.52 -26.79 15.14
N HIS A 301 9.69 -27.59 15.82
CA HIS A 301 10.07 -28.28 17.05
C HIS A 301 11.16 -29.33 16.84
N ASP A 302 11.07 -30.09 15.74
CA ASP A 302 11.97 -31.21 15.46
C ASP A 302 13.33 -30.75 14.93
N HIS A 303 13.34 -29.71 14.09
CA HIS A 303 14.54 -29.31 13.34
C HIS A 303 15.18 -28.00 13.80
N TYR A 304 14.50 -27.19 14.60
CA TYR A 304 14.98 -25.87 14.99
C TYR A 304 15.04 -25.68 16.50
N THR A 305 15.91 -24.76 16.92
CA THR A 305 16.02 -24.29 18.30
C THR A 305 15.67 -22.81 18.34
N GLN A 306 14.80 -22.41 19.28
CA GLN A 306 14.45 -21.01 19.46
C GLN A 306 15.61 -20.27 20.14
N THR A 307 16.22 -19.31 19.45
CA THR A 307 17.39 -18.56 19.96
C THR A 307 17.04 -17.18 20.49
N TYR A 308 15.90 -16.63 20.07
CA TYR A 308 15.39 -15.36 20.55
C TYR A 308 13.86 -15.38 20.57
N ALA A 309 13.25 -14.77 21.57
CA ALA A 309 11.81 -14.56 21.59
C ALA A 309 11.47 -13.31 22.40
N VAL A 310 10.52 -12.53 21.89
CA VAL A 310 10.07 -11.30 22.53
C VAL A 310 8.56 -11.22 22.54
N ASN A 311 8.01 -10.95 23.72
CA ASN A 311 6.60 -10.66 23.89
C ASN A 311 6.39 -9.17 24.12
N VAL A 312 6.16 -8.43 23.05
CA VAL A 312 5.71 -7.04 23.12
C VAL A 312 4.25 -7.03 23.57
N ARG A 313 4.01 -6.84 24.87
CA ARG A 313 2.65 -6.78 25.40
C ARG A 313 1.97 -5.46 25.04
N HIS A 314 0.70 -5.54 24.65
CA HIS A 314 -0.16 -4.36 24.59
C HIS A 314 -0.33 -3.75 25.99
N ILE A 315 -0.48 -2.44 26.06
CA ILE A 315 -0.72 -1.74 27.34
C ILE A 315 -2.05 -2.20 27.99
N HIS A 316 -3.04 -2.57 27.18
CA HIS A 316 -4.41 -2.90 27.64
C HIS A 316 -4.97 -4.22 27.09
N LYS A 317 -4.16 -5.10 26.50
CA LYS A 317 -4.63 -6.40 25.98
C LYS A 317 -3.71 -7.52 26.42
N SER A 318 -4.29 -8.66 26.78
CA SER A 318 -3.56 -9.87 27.16
C SER A 318 -2.87 -10.55 25.97
N ARG A 319 -3.36 -10.33 24.75
CA ARG A 319 -2.76 -10.90 23.54
C ARG A 319 -1.41 -10.24 23.20
N PRO A 320 -0.45 -11.00 22.66
CA PRO A 320 0.78 -10.45 22.06
C PRO A 320 0.48 -9.41 20.98
N ASN A 321 1.35 -8.41 20.87
CA ASN A 321 1.30 -7.44 19.77
C ASN A 321 1.89 -8.06 18.50
N LYS A 322 1.59 -7.48 17.32
CA LYS A 322 2.20 -7.87 16.04
C LYS A 322 3.73 -7.78 16.01
N PHE A 323 4.34 -6.98 16.89
CA PHE A 323 5.80 -6.91 17.05
C PHE A 323 6.38 -8.05 17.90
N SER A 324 5.54 -8.87 18.53
CA SER A 324 5.98 -10.06 19.26
C SER A 324 6.35 -11.18 18.29
N LEU A 325 7.56 -11.71 18.42
CA LEU A 325 8.09 -12.74 17.52
C LEU A 325 8.99 -13.74 18.25
N SER A 326 9.23 -14.87 17.58
CA SER A 326 10.22 -15.88 17.93
C SER A 326 11.16 -16.11 16.74
N LEU A 327 12.46 -16.13 16.99
CA LEU A 327 13.51 -16.50 16.04
C LEU A 327 14.00 -17.91 16.35
N TYR A 328 14.10 -18.71 15.30
CA TYR A 328 14.53 -20.10 15.32
C TYR A 328 15.76 -20.27 14.44
N LYS A 329 16.73 -21.03 14.93
CA LYS A 329 17.94 -21.44 14.20
C LYS A 329 17.87 -22.93 13.92
N LEU A 330 18.22 -23.35 12.71
CA LEU A 330 18.32 -24.75 12.34
C LEU A 330 19.32 -25.46 13.27
N ARG A 331 18.94 -26.61 13.83
CA ARG A 331 19.84 -27.43 14.66
C ARG A 331 20.97 -27.98 13.83
N GLU A 332 22.16 -28.00 14.41
CA GLU A 332 23.28 -28.69 13.78
C GLU A 332 23.04 -30.22 13.84
N PRO A 333 23.52 -31.00 12.87
CA PRO A 333 23.34 -32.46 12.86
C PRO A 333 23.81 -33.15 14.15
N SER A 334 24.77 -32.57 14.86
CA SER A 334 25.27 -33.05 16.16
C SER A 334 24.32 -32.82 17.35
N GLU A 335 23.30 -31.97 17.19
CA GLU A 335 22.27 -31.69 18.22
C GLU A 335 21.00 -32.51 18.02
N GLN A 336 20.92 -33.30 16.95
CA GLN A 336 19.83 -34.27 16.76
C GLN A 336 20.03 -35.42 17.76
N GLN A 337 19.27 -35.40 18.86
CA GLN A 337 19.25 -36.52 19.80
C GLN A 337 18.95 -37.82 19.02
N PRO A 338 19.66 -38.93 19.30
CA PRO A 338 19.31 -40.20 18.72
C PRO A 338 17.89 -40.53 19.19
N SER A 339 16.99 -40.72 18.22
CA SER A 339 15.68 -41.31 18.46
C SER A 339 15.86 -42.52 19.36
N SER A 340 15.31 -42.45 20.56
CA SER A 340 15.26 -43.58 21.49
C SER A 340 14.46 -44.68 20.81
N GLY A 341 15.18 -45.61 20.18
CA GLY A 341 14.65 -46.91 19.82
C GLY A 341 14.37 -47.66 21.11
N LEU A 342 13.09 -47.82 21.42
CA LEU A 342 12.52 -48.92 22.19
C LEU A 342 11.18 -49.27 21.58
#